data_AF-A0A936IDD2-F1
#
_entry.id   AF-A0A936IDD2-F1
#
_cell.length_a   1.000
_cell.length_b   1.000
_cell.length_c   1.000
_cell.angle_alpha   90.00
_cell.angle_beta   90.00
_cell.angle_gamma   90.00
#
_symmetry.space_group_name_H-M   'P 1'
#
loop_
_entity.id
_entity.type
_entity.pdbx_description
1 polymer ?
#
loop_
_entity_poly.entity_id
_entity_poly.type
_entity_poly.pdbx_seq_one_letter_code
_entity_poly.pdbx_strand_id
1 'polypeptide(L)' 'MTANNGITDEISSYWARHSFATSLIRAGKSMEVVGEAFGHSDKKTTQNYFAGFDDETKKTISNALMDFLDL' A
#
# COMPACT_ATOMS: atom_id res chain seq x y z
N MET A 1 -9.42 21.44 4.52
CA MET A 1 -9.74 20.58 5.68
C MET A 1 -8.45 20.29 6.44
N THR A 2 -7.89 21.29 7.11
CA THR A 2 -6.85 21.12 8.14
C THR A 2 -7.48 21.60 9.45
N ALA A 3 -8.07 20.66 10.19
CA ALA A 3 -8.49 20.94 11.56
C ALA A 3 -7.22 21.01 12.43
N ASN A 4 -7.16 21.97 13.35
CA ASN A 4 -6.04 22.35 14.22
C ASN A 4 -5.42 21.21 15.06
N ASN A 5 -4.81 20.22 14.40
CA ASN A 5 -4.23 19.02 15.00
C ASN A 5 -2.75 18.83 14.62
N GLY A 6 -2.05 19.88 14.19
CA GLY A 6 -0.64 19.82 13.78
C GLY A 6 -0.41 19.15 12.41
N ILE A 7 -1.45 19.04 11.59
CA ILE A 7 -1.39 18.47 10.25
C ILE A 7 -1.02 19.56 9.25
N THR A 8 -0.02 19.30 8.40
CA THR A 8 0.49 20.27 7.41
C THR A 8 -0.55 20.55 6.31
N ASP A 9 -0.50 21.74 5.72
CA ASP A 9 -1.37 22.12 4.59
C ASP A 9 -1.07 21.33 3.30
N GLU A 10 -0.06 20.45 3.31
CA GLU A 10 0.27 19.56 2.20
C GLU A 10 -0.68 18.35 2.07
N ILE A 11 -1.61 18.18 3.03
CA ILE A 11 -2.63 17.13 2.95
C ILE A 11 -3.64 17.44 1.85
N SER A 12 -3.82 16.46 0.96
CA SER A 12 -4.76 16.50 -0.16
C SER A 12 -5.46 15.15 -0.30
N SER A 13 -6.43 15.06 -1.21
CA SER A 13 -7.10 13.79 -1.52
C SER A 13 -6.15 12.70 -2.02
N TYR A 14 -4.95 13.06 -2.49
CA TYR A 14 -3.90 12.10 -2.83
C TYR A 14 -3.42 11.32 -1.60
N TRP A 15 -3.20 11.98 -0.46
CA TRP A 15 -2.77 11.33 0.77
C TRP A 15 -3.77 10.28 1.26
N ALA A 16 -5.07 10.56 1.12
CA ALA A 16 -6.12 9.60 1.44
C ALA A 16 -6.03 8.37 0.52
N ARG A 17 -5.83 8.56 -0.79
CA ARG A 17 -5.65 7.44 -1.75
C ARG A 17 -4.39 6.62 -1.46
N HIS A 18 -3.29 7.27 -1.13
CA HIS A 18 -2.06 6.58 -0.72
C HIS A 18 -2.26 5.74 0.54
N SER A 19 -2.90 6.33 1.55
CA SER A 19 -3.19 5.67 2.82
C SER A 19 -4.12 4.47 2.61
N PHE A 20 -5.16 4.64 1.80
CA PHE A 20 -6.11 3.58 1.47
C PHE A 20 -5.46 2.41 0.73
N ALA A 21 -4.72 2.69 -0.35
CA ALA A 21 -4.06 1.66 -1.14
C ALA A 21 -3.03 0.88 -0.30
N THR A 22 -2.20 1.60 0.46
CA THR A 22 -1.16 1.00 1.31
C THR A 22 -1.77 0.12 2.39
N SER A 23 -2.82 0.58 3.07
CA SER A 23 -3.47 -0.19 4.13
C SER A 23 -4.08 -1.49 3.60
N LEU A 24 -4.79 -1.43 2.46
CA LEU A 24 -5.43 -2.63 1.90
C LEU A 24 -4.43 -3.65 1.36
N ILE A 25 -3.36 -3.20 0.69
CA ILE A 25 -2.34 -4.12 0.15
C ILE A 25 -1.58 -4.80 1.30
N ARG A 26 -1.23 -4.05 2.36
CA ARG A 26 -0.61 -4.64 3.56
C ARG A 26 -1.56 -5.58 4.32
N ALA A 27 -2.87 -5.35 4.22
CA ALA A 27 -3.90 -6.28 4.72
C ALA A 27 -4.16 -7.49 3.79
N GLY A 28 -3.30 -7.70 2.78
CA GLY A 28 -3.35 -8.88 1.90
C GLY A 28 -4.35 -8.78 0.74
N LYS A 29 -4.92 -7.59 0.46
CA LYS A 29 -5.72 -7.39 -0.74
C LYS A 29 -4.83 -7.22 -1.96
N SER A 30 -5.29 -7.70 -3.11
CA SER A 30 -4.51 -7.62 -4.35
C SER A 30 -4.56 -6.22 -4.96
N MET A 31 -3.58 -5.91 -5.82
CA MET A 31 -3.52 -4.63 -6.53
C MET A 31 -4.73 -4.43 -7.44
N GLU A 32 -5.30 -5.51 -7.96
CA GLU A 32 -6.51 -5.54 -8.78
C GLU A 32 -7.73 -5.06 -8.00
N VAL A 33 -7.95 -5.61 -6.79
CA VAL A 33 -9.08 -5.23 -5.92
C VAL A 33 -9.00 -3.74 -5.55
N VAL A 34 -7.80 -3.25 -5.24
CA VAL A 34 -7.59 -1.83 -4.93
C VAL A 34 -7.78 -0.96 -6.18
N GLY A 35 -7.31 -1.42 -7.34
CA GLY A 35 -7.50 -0.72 -8.61
C GLY A 35 -8.96 -0.61 -9.04
N GLU A 36 -9.75 -1.68 -8.83
CA GLU A 36 -11.20 -1.69 -9.07
C GLU A 36 -11.91 -0.66 -8.17
N ALA A 37 -11.56 -0.62 -6.88
CA ALA A 37 -12.10 0.37 -5.94
C ALA A 37 -11.79 1.82 -6.34
N PHE A 38 -10.68 2.06 -7.05
CA PHE A 38 -10.33 3.37 -7.59
C PHE A 38 -10.87 3.62 -9.00
N GLY A 39 -11.43 2.61 -9.67
CA GLY A 39 -11.85 2.69 -11.08
C GLY A 39 -10.67 2.80 -12.06
N HIS A 40 -9.48 2.33 -11.69
CA HIS A 40 -8.31 2.33 -12.57
C HIS A 40 -8.32 1.10 -13.49
N SER A 41 -8.20 1.33 -14.79
CA SER A 41 -8.01 0.26 -15.79
C SER A 41 -6.55 -0.21 -15.89
N ASP A 42 -5.58 0.65 -15.54
CA ASP A 42 -4.15 0.32 -15.52
C ASP A 42 -3.65 0.14 -14.08
N LYS A 43 -3.06 -1.03 -13.80
CA LYS A 43 -2.45 -1.35 -12.51
C LYS A 43 -1.31 -0.39 -12.15
N LYS A 44 -0.59 0.15 -13.14
CA LYS A 44 0.47 1.14 -12.89
C LYS A 44 -0.05 2.40 -12.22
N THR A 45 -1.28 2.82 -12.56
CA THR A 45 -1.91 3.96 -11.90
C THR A 45 -2.17 3.68 -10.42
N THR A 46 -2.61 2.47 -10.07
CA THR A 46 -2.80 2.04 -8.68
C THR A 46 -1.47 1.89 -7.94
N GLN A 47 -0.43 1.37 -8.60
CA GLN A 47 0.91 1.22 -8.02
C GLN A 47 1.48 2.53 -7.49
N ASN A 48 1.21 3.65 -8.18
CA ASN A 48 1.63 4.98 -7.71
C ASN A 48 1.07 5.34 -6.33
N TYR A 49 -0.03 4.73 -5.89
CA TYR A 49 -0.62 4.97 -4.57
C TYR A 49 -0.09 4.01 -3.48
N PHE A 50 0.63 2.96 -3.85
CA PHE A 50 1.17 2.00 -2.89
C PHE A 50 2.55 2.42 -2.39
N ALA A 51 2.69 2.65 -1.08
CA ALA A 51 3.96 3.04 -0.46
C ALA A 51 4.96 1.87 -0.30
N GLY A 52 4.63 0.67 -0.76
CA GLY A 52 5.43 -0.52 -0.57
C GLY A 52 5.20 -1.21 0.78
N PHE A 53 5.81 -2.39 0.92
CA PHE A 53 5.80 -3.15 2.17
C PHE A 53 6.81 -2.59 3.18
N ASP A 54 6.49 -2.74 4.47
CA ASP A 54 7.45 -2.45 5.54
C ASP A 54 8.54 -3.53 5.63
N ASP A 55 9.58 -3.23 6.40
CA ASP A 55 10.76 -4.07 6.48
C ASP A 55 10.51 -5.40 7.20
N GLU A 56 9.56 -5.43 8.13
CA GLU A 56 9.13 -6.67 8.79
C GLU A 56 8.48 -7.61 7.77
N THR A 57 7.56 -7.11 6.95
CA THR A 57 6.94 -7.89 5.88
C THR A 57 7.99 -8.42 4.90
N LYS A 58 8.93 -7.57 4.46
CA LYS A 58 10.02 -7.99 3.57
C LYS A 58 10.89 -9.08 4.22
N LYS A 59 11.18 -8.96 5.51
CA LYS A 59 11.96 -9.95 6.26
C LYS A 59 11.23 -11.29 6.35
N THR A 60 9.92 -11.27 6.62
CA THR A 60 9.09 -12.49 6.62
C THR A 60 9.12 -13.18 5.27
N ILE A 61 8.98 -12.42 4.17
CA ILE A 61 9.09 -12.96 2.80
C ILE A 61 10.48 -13.56 2.57
N SER A 62 11.55 -12.87 2.99
CA SER A 62 12.92 -13.35 2.84
C SER A 62 13.18 -14.64 3.61
N ASN A 63 12.62 -14.78 4.81
CA ASN A 63 12.76 -16.00 5.61
C ASN A 63 11.99 -17.16 4.98
N ALA A 64 10.76 -16.91 4.50
CA ALA A 64 9.96 -17.94 3.83
C ALA A 64 10.65 -18.52 2.57
N LEU A 65 11.50 -17.74 1.90
CA LEU A 65 12.33 -18.23 0.79
C LEU A 65 13.42 -19.21 1.27
N MET A 66 13.98 -19.01 2.46
CA MET A 66 14.99 -19.91 3.03
C MET A 66 14.37 -21.24 3.47
N ASP A 67 13.17 -21.21 4.07
CA ASP A 67 12.46 -22.41 4.51
C ASP A 67 12.14 -23.38 3.36
N PHE A 68 11.99 -22.87 2.13
CA PHE A 68 11.78 -23.71 0.94
C PHE A 68 13.04 -24.51 0.54
N LEU A 69 14.24 -24.02 0.87
CA LEU A 69 15.50 -24.67 0.50
C LEU A 69 15.88 -25.82 1.44
N ASP A 70 15.24 -25.89 2.60
CA ASP A 70 15.46 -26.92 3.62
C ASP A 70 14.50 -28.13 3.50
N LEU A 71 13.69 -28.17 2.42
CA LEU A 71 12.81 -29.29 2.01
C LEU A 71 13.47 -30.17 0.95
#